data_AF-A0A8S4RFT8-F1
#
_entry.id   AF-A0A8S4RFT8-F1
#
_cell.length_a   1.000
_cell.length_b   1.000
_cell.length_c   1.000
_cell.angle_alpha   90.00
_cell.angle_beta   90.00
_cell.angle_gamma   90.00
#
_symmetry.space_group_name_H-M   'P 1'
#
loop_
_entity.id
_entity.type
_entity.pdbx_description
1 polymer ?
#
loop_
_entity_poly.entity_id
_entity_poly.type
_entity_poly.pdbx_seq_one_letter_code
_entity_poly.pdbx_strand_id
1 'polypeptide(L)'
;MERSLLNIKRIHRIRNTEIRKTTKIIDALEHSQKLKWKWAGHIARMDKEKWTNRVTTWQGPTNKRKRGRPKERWVDEIIRKAGEYWLTKAKDRQSWGKMEEAFTRIGVHSET
;
A
#
# COMPACT_ATOMS: atom_id res chain seq x y z
N MET A 1 -14.98 -15.32 -5.40
CA MET A 1 -14.89 -14.86 -6.79
C MET A 1 -14.05 -15.80 -7.65
N GLU A 2 -12.79 -16.07 -7.32
CA GLU A 2 -11.92 -16.88 -8.20
C GLU A 2 -12.47 -18.29 -8.51
N ARG A 3 -13.09 -18.92 -7.51
CA ARG A 3 -13.74 -20.23 -7.67
C ARG A 3 -14.85 -20.23 -8.72
N SER A 4 -15.66 -19.16 -8.79
CA SER A 4 -16.77 -19.10 -9.74
C SER A 4 -16.29 -18.88 -11.17
N LEU A 5 -15.14 -18.22 -11.38
CA LEU A 5 -14.53 -18.06 -12.71
C LEU A 5 -14.14 -19.41 -13.34
N LEU A 6 -13.76 -20.37 -12.51
CA LEU A 6 -13.35 -21.72 -12.93
C LEU A 6 -14.46 -22.77 -12.73
N ASN A 7 -15.69 -22.36 -12.38
CA ASN A 7 -16.79 -23.26 -12.02
C ASN A 7 -16.46 -24.28 -10.91
N ILE A 8 -15.51 -23.97 -10.00
CA ILE A 8 -15.07 -24.85 -8.92
C ILE A 8 -15.98 -24.71 -7.69
N LYS A 9 -16.81 -25.71 -7.44
CA LYS A 9 -17.61 -25.84 -6.22
C LYS A 9 -16.76 -26.17 -4.97
N ARG A 10 -17.30 -25.92 -3.77
CA ARG A 10 -16.62 -26.25 -2.49
C ARG A 10 -16.35 -27.75 -2.33
N ILE A 11 -17.19 -28.60 -2.91
CA ILE A 11 -17.08 -30.07 -2.84
C ILE A 11 -15.77 -30.61 -3.42
N HIS A 12 -15.17 -29.94 -4.40
CA HIS A 12 -13.91 -30.38 -5.00
C HIS A 12 -12.70 -30.25 -4.06
N ARG A 13 -12.85 -29.61 -2.89
CA ARG A 13 -11.81 -29.45 -1.86
C ARG A 13 -10.44 -28.94 -2.38
N ILE A 14 -10.44 -28.25 -3.52
CA ILE A 14 -9.25 -27.64 -4.12
C ILE A 14 -8.79 -26.47 -3.24
N ARG A 15 -7.50 -26.46 -2.92
CA ARG A 15 -6.82 -25.43 -2.13
C ARG A 15 -6.83 -24.09 -2.88
N ASN A 16 -6.91 -23.00 -2.12
CA ASN A 16 -6.93 -21.66 -2.70
C ASN A 16 -5.61 -21.31 -3.42
N THR A 17 -4.48 -21.87 -2.97
CA THR A 17 -3.16 -21.71 -3.60
C THR A 17 -3.15 -22.24 -5.03
N GLU A 18 -3.80 -23.38 -5.29
CA GLU A 18 -3.88 -23.96 -6.64
C GLU A 18 -4.78 -23.12 -7.55
N ILE A 19 -5.92 -22.65 -7.02
CA ILE A 19 -6.82 -21.73 -7.75
C ILE A 19 -6.07 -20.45 -8.15
N ARG A 20 -5.30 -19.85 -7.22
CA ARG A 20 -4.53 -18.63 -7.47
C ARG A 20 -3.44 -18.83 -8.51
N LYS A 21 -2.76 -19.99 -8.54
CA LYS A 21 -1.78 -20.35 -9.58
C LYS A 21 -2.43 -20.39 -10.97
N THR A 22 -3.66 -20.89 -11.05
CA THR A 22 -4.40 -20.99 -12.31
C THR A 22 -4.94 -19.64 -12.78
N THR A 23 -5.57 -18.87 -11.88
CA THR A 23 -6.20 -17.59 -12.25
C THR A 23 -5.20 -16.48 -12.51
N LYS A 24 -4.01 -16.54 -11.90
CA LYS A 24 -2.97 -15.49 -11.95
C LYS A 24 -3.51 -14.09 -11.62
N ILE A 25 -4.58 -14.02 -10.84
CA ILE A 25 -5.17 -12.75 -10.41
C ILE A 25 -4.21 -12.10 -9.41
N ILE A 26 -3.97 -10.80 -9.62
CA ILE A 26 -3.13 -10.01 -8.73
C ILE A 26 -3.77 -9.94 -7.35
N ASP A 27 -2.96 -10.09 -6.31
CA ASP A 27 -3.44 -9.93 -4.95
C ASP A 27 -3.95 -8.50 -4.71
N ALA A 28 -5.17 -8.37 -4.18
CA ALA A 28 -5.79 -7.07 -3.95
C ALA A 28 -4.98 -6.22 -2.96
N LEU A 29 -4.38 -6.85 -1.95
CA LEU A 29 -3.52 -6.17 -0.98
C LEU A 29 -2.25 -5.67 -1.66
N GLU A 30 -1.58 -6.50 -2.45
CA GLU A 30 -0.39 -6.11 -3.21
C GLU A 30 -0.70 -4.95 -4.16
N HIS A 31 -1.81 -5.03 -4.90
CA HIS A 31 -2.24 -3.96 -5.79
C HIS A 31 -2.53 -2.65 -5.04
N SER A 32 -3.23 -2.73 -3.91
CA SER A 32 -3.52 -1.56 -3.08
C SER A 32 -2.24 -0.89 -2.54
N GLN A 33 -1.23 -1.69 -2.17
CA GLN A 33 0.06 -1.17 -1.71
C GLN A 33 0.86 -0.50 -2.83
N LYS A 34 0.87 -1.08 -4.04
CA LYS A 34 1.46 -0.44 -5.23
C LYS A 34 0.82 0.92 -5.50
N LEU A 35 -0.51 0.98 -5.48
CA LEU A 35 -1.25 2.22 -5.68
C LEU A 35 -0.93 3.26 -4.59
N LYS A 36 -0.88 2.83 -3.33
CA LYS A 36 -0.50 3.69 -2.20
C LYS A 36 0.90 4.29 -2.38
N TRP A 37 1.88 3.47 -2.80
CA TRP A 37 3.25 3.93 -3.05
C TRP A 37 3.33 4.92 -4.22
N LYS A 38 2.62 4.63 -5.31
CA LYS A 38 2.54 5.54 -6.47
C LYS A 38 1.88 6.86 -6.12
N TRP A 39 0.82 6.81 -5.31
CA TRP A 39 0.12 8.00 -4.81
C TRP A 39 1.04 8.87 -3.95
N ALA A 40 1.79 8.27 -3.02
CA ALA A 40 2.78 9.00 -2.22
C ALA A 40 3.80 9.73 -3.11
N GLY A 41 4.35 9.03 -4.11
CA GLY A 41 5.23 9.65 -5.10
C GLY A 41 4.57 10.81 -5.85
N HIS A 42 3.30 10.66 -6.24
CA HIS A 42 2.54 11.71 -6.89
C HIS A 42 2.38 12.95 -5.99
N ILE A 43 2.01 12.77 -4.72
CA ILE A 43 1.90 13.85 -3.73
C ILE A 43 3.23 14.60 -3.58
N ALA A 44 4.35 13.89 -3.48
CA ALA A 44 5.66 14.51 -3.29
C ALA A 44 6.11 15.42 -4.47
N ARG A 45 5.61 15.13 -5.67
CA ARG A 45 5.88 15.90 -6.91
C ARG A 45 4.78 16.90 -7.24
N MET A 46 3.67 16.86 -6.52
CA MET A 46 2.57 17.78 -6.70
C MET A 46 2.89 19.11 -6.01
N ASP A 47 2.40 20.19 -6.61
CA ASP A 47 2.53 21.52 -6.03
C ASP A 47 1.98 21.60 -4.60
N LYS A 48 2.68 22.33 -3.73
CA LYS A 48 2.39 22.46 -2.30
C LYS A 48 1.12 23.27 -2.05
N GLU A 49 0.78 24.19 -2.95
CA GLU A 49 -0.41 25.05 -2.81
C GLU A 49 -1.71 24.26 -3.01
N LYS A 50 -1.65 23.12 -3.69
CA LYS A 50 -2.83 22.26 -3.89
C LYS A 50 -3.30 21.67 -2.57
N TRP A 51 -4.59 21.84 -2.31
CA TRP A 51 -5.28 21.26 -1.15
C TRP A 51 -5.00 19.77 -0.96
N THR A 52 -4.96 19.00 -2.05
CA THR A 52 -4.65 17.57 -2.00
C THR A 52 -3.29 17.29 -1.36
N ASN A 53 -2.28 18.13 -1.59
CA ASN A 53 -0.95 17.97 -0.98
C ASN A 53 -1.04 18.31 0.51
N ARG A 54 -1.62 19.46 0.84
CA ARG A 54 -1.76 19.95 2.22
C ARG A 54 -2.52 18.96 3.11
N VAL A 55 -3.63 18.41 2.62
CA VAL A 55 -4.45 17.45 3.38
C VAL A 55 -3.73 16.11 3.54
N THR A 56 -3.05 15.63 2.50
CA THR A 56 -2.41 14.30 2.53
C THR A 56 -1.12 14.28 3.35
N THR A 57 -0.36 15.39 3.34
CA THR A 57 0.89 15.52 4.14
C THR A 57 0.64 15.94 5.58
N TRP A 58 -0.60 16.31 5.92
CA TRP A 58 -0.95 16.73 7.27
C TRP A 58 -0.79 15.58 8.27
N GLN A 59 0.16 15.74 9.20
CA GLN A 59 0.41 14.76 10.25
C GLN A 59 -0.62 14.79 11.39
N GLY A 60 -1.61 15.69 11.32
CA GLY A 60 -2.60 15.83 12.37
C GLY A 60 -2.04 16.48 13.65
N PRO A 61 -2.82 16.48 14.74
CA PRO A 61 -2.38 17.01 16.03
C PRO A 61 -1.18 16.23 16.59
N THR A 62 -0.26 16.95 17.24
CA THR A 62 0.93 16.38 17.91
C THR A 62 0.57 15.51 19.12
N ASN A 63 -0.62 15.70 19.69
CA ASN A 63 -1.10 14.98 20.86
C ASN A 63 -1.42 13.50 20.57
N LYS A 64 -1.48 12.70 21.65
CA LYS A 64 -1.89 11.30 21.61
C LYS A 64 -3.26 11.17 20.92
N ARG A 65 -3.39 10.18 20.03
CA ARG A 65 -4.66 9.89 19.36
C ARG A 65 -5.69 9.39 20.38
N LYS A 66 -6.94 9.84 20.25
CA LYS A 66 -8.05 9.38 21.09
C LYS A 66 -8.27 7.87 20.93
N ARG A 67 -8.75 7.23 22.00
CA ARG A 67 -9.16 5.81 22.00
C ARG A 67 -10.13 5.54 20.84
N GLY A 68 -9.93 4.43 20.14
CA GLY A 68 -10.75 4.03 18.98
C GLY A 68 -10.25 4.54 17.62
N ARG A 69 -9.30 5.48 17.56
CA ARG A 69 -8.64 5.82 16.28
C ARG A 69 -7.49 4.84 16.01
N PRO A 70 -7.26 4.46 14.73
CA PRO A 70 -6.08 3.68 14.36
C PRO A 70 -4.79 4.33 14.87
N LYS A 71 -3.87 3.51 15.36
CA LYS A 71 -2.57 3.96 15.89
C LYS A 71 -1.69 4.53 14.79
N GLU A 72 -1.65 3.84 13.65
CA GLU A 72 -0.86 4.24 12.48
C GLU A 72 -1.64 5.19 11.57
N ARG A 73 -0.93 6.18 11.03
CA ARG A 73 -1.37 7.09 9.97
C ARG A 73 -1.01 6.52 8.62
N TRP A 74 -1.65 7.04 7.58
CA TRP A 74 -1.32 6.73 6.19
C TRP A 74 0.17 6.90 5.86
N VAL A 75 0.81 7.98 6.37
CA VAL A 75 2.22 8.32 6.14
C VAL A 75 3.18 7.38 6.89
N ASP A 76 2.75 6.75 7.99
CA ASP A 76 3.66 6.04 8.90
C ASP A 76 4.31 4.83 8.20
N GLU A 77 3.55 4.10 7.38
CA GLU A 77 4.10 3.02 6.55
C GLU A 77 5.11 3.53 5.51
N ILE A 78 4.89 4.72 4.96
CA ILE A 78 5.78 5.34 3.97
C ILE A 78 7.08 5.78 4.66
N ILE A 79 6.99 6.41 5.82
CA ILE A 79 8.15 6.80 6.64
C ILE A 79 8.93 5.57 7.08
N ARG A 80 8.25 4.51 7.52
CA ARG A 80 8.89 3.26 7.91
C ARG A 80 9.73 2.66 6.76
N LYS A 81 9.32 2.87 5.50
CA LYS A 81 10.05 2.34 4.35
C LYS A 81 11.08 3.30 3.73
N ALA A 82 10.73 4.57 3.55
CA ALA A 82 11.56 5.56 2.86
C ALA A 82 12.29 6.53 3.83
N GLY A 83 11.97 6.50 5.12
CA GLY A 83 12.47 7.44 6.13
C GLY A 83 11.68 8.74 6.22
N GLU A 84 12.02 9.58 7.18
CA GLU A 84 11.30 10.85 7.45
C GLU A 84 11.33 11.82 6.25
N TYR A 85 12.44 11.86 5.52
CA TYR A 85 12.62 12.71 4.33
C TYR A 85 12.08 12.08 3.03
N TRP A 86 11.05 11.23 3.13
CA TRP A 86 10.48 10.54 1.97
C TRP A 86 9.96 11.50 0.89
N LEU A 87 9.43 12.67 1.25
CA LEU A 87 8.98 13.68 0.27
C LEU A 87 10.10 14.12 -0.67
N THR A 88 11.33 14.25 -0.16
CA THR A 88 12.50 14.59 -0.99
C THR A 88 12.90 13.41 -1.85
N LYS A 89 12.97 12.21 -1.27
CA LYS A 89 13.33 10.97 -2.00
C LYS A 89 12.33 10.66 -3.13
N ALA A 90 11.06 10.89 -2.88
CA ALA A 90 9.98 10.65 -3.82
C ALA A 90 9.97 11.62 -5.02
N LYS A 91 10.74 12.73 -4.98
CA LYS A 91 10.88 13.61 -6.14
C LYS A 91 11.57 12.91 -7.31
N ASP A 92 12.60 12.12 -7.03
CA ASP A 92 13.22 11.30 -8.05
C ASP A 92 12.36 10.06 -8.32
N ARG A 93 11.80 10.01 -9.52
CA ARG A 93 10.87 8.95 -9.94
C ARG A 93 11.58 7.59 -10.03
N GLN A 94 12.86 7.57 -10.41
CA GLN A 94 13.58 6.32 -10.63
C GLN A 94 13.94 5.67 -9.30
N SER A 95 14.52 6.41 -8.35
CA SER A 95 14.77 5.88 -7.00
C SER A 95 13.47 5.52 -6.27
N TRP A 96 12.41 6.31 -6.43
CA TRP A 96 11.11 6.00 -5.83
C TRP A 96 10.51 4.69 -6.34
N GLY A 97 10.60 4.44 -7.65
CA GLY A 97 10.14 3.20 -8.28
C GLY A 97 10.89 1.97 -7.78
N LYS A 98 12.21 2.07 -7.60
CA LYS A 98 13.04 0.96 -7.07
C LYS A 98 12.63 0.53 -5.65
N MET A 99 12.05 1.43 -4.86
CA MET A 99 11.60 1.13 -3.50
C MET A 99 10.19 0.50 -3.46
N GLU A 100 9.44 0.53 -4.57
CA GLU A 100 8.05 0.02 -4.65
C GLU A 100 7.97 -1.47 -4.32
N GLU A 101 8.82 -2.30 -4.94
CA GLU A 101 8.82 -3.75 -4.71
C GLU A 101 9.07 -4.10 -3.24
N ALA A 102 9.93 -3.33 -2.60
CA ALA A 102 10.31 -3.55 -1.21
C ALA A 102 9.22 -3.06 -0.23
N PHE A 103 8.30 -2.20 -0.68
CA PHE A 103 7.11 -1.78 0.06
C PHE A 103 6.00 -2.83 -0.04
N THR A 104 5.78 -3.40 -1.22
CA THR A 104 4.68 -4.34 -1.50
C THR A 104 4.89 -5.74 -0.93
N ARG A 105 6.15 -6.14 -0.68
CA ARG A 105 6.46 -7.44 -0.06
C ARG A 105 6.26 -7.47 1.45
N ILE A 106 6.31 -6.32 2.12
CA ILE A 106 6.24 -6.22 3.59
C ILE A 106 4.86 -6.62 4.12
N GLY A 107 3.78 -6.24 3.43
CA GLY A 107 2.43 -6.60 3.87
C GLY A 107 2.06 -8.07 3.66
N VAL A 108 2.91 -8.85 2.99
CA VAL A 108 2.70 -10.30 2.79
C VAL A 108 3.28 -11.12 3.96
N HIS A 109 4.21 -10.55 4.74
CA HIS A 109 4.97 -11.27 5.77
C HIS A 109 4.58 -10.89 7.21
N SER A 110 3.56 -10.04 7.41
CA SER A 110 3.08 -9.65 8.75
C SER A 110 1.98 -10.57 9.31
N GLU A 111 1.68 -11.69 8.64
CA GLU A 111 0.75 -12.72 9.08
C GLU A 111 1.49 -14.04 9.33
N THR A 112 2.34 -14.06 10.35
CA THR A 112 2.88 -15.27 11.00
C THR A 112 2.94 -15.01 12.49
#